data_AF-A0A6N1VDN7-F1
#
_entry.id   AF-A0A6N1VDN7-F1
#
_cell.length_a   1.000
_cell.length_b   1.000
_cell.length_c   1.000
_cell.angle_alpha   90.00
_cell.angle_beta   90.00
_cell.angle_gamma   90.00
#
_symmetry.space_group_name_H-M   'P 1'
#
loop_
_entity.id
_entity.type
_entity.pdbx_description
1 polymer ?
#
loop_
_entity_poly.entity_id
_entity_poly.type
_entity_poly.pdbx_seq_one_letter_code
_entity_poly.pdbx_strand_id
1 'polypeptide(L)' 'MAKTVKIGRSTISGRFVTRAIGPRKATKFASVEGLELSAASREIAQNTKSRGLRGDAYRAEIVKAFKKS' A
#
# COMPACT_ATOMS: atom_id res chain seq x y z
N MET A 1 14.23 -5.80 35.05
CA MET A 1 12.97 -6.44 34.57
C MET A 1 12.92 -6.39 33.05
N ALA A 2 13.27 -7.47 32.37
CA ALA A 2 13.15 -7.56 30.92
C ALA A 2 11.68 -7.88 30.57
N LYS A 3 11.01 -7.00 29.83
CA LYS A 3 9.66 -7.26 29.31
C LYS A 3 9.78 -8.28 28.18
N THR A 4 9.42 -9.53 28.48
CA THR A 4 9.35 -10.61 27.48
C THR A 4 8.23 -10.30 26.48
N VAL A 5 8.58 -9.73 25.34
CA VAL A 5 7.63 -9.51 24.23
C VAL A 5 7.39 -10.86 23.57
N LYS A 6 6.26 -11.51 23.88
CA LYS A 6 5.82 -12.71 23.15
C LYS A 6 5.52 -12.31 21.71
N ILE A 7 6.42 -12.62 20.80
CA ILE A 7 6.19 -12.50 19.36
C ILE A 7 5.26 -13.65 18.96
N GLY A 8 3.95 -13.43 19.03
CA GLY A 8 2.95 -14.34 18.49
C GLY A 8 3.04 -14.34 16.97
N ARG A 9 3.76 -15.31 16.40
CA ARG A 9 3.73 -15.57 14.95
C ARG A 9 2.37 -16.20 14.59
N SER A 10 1.41 -15.37 14.24
CA SER A 10 0.19 -15.85 13.59
C SER A 10 0.53 -16.23 12.15
N THR A 11 0.56 -17.54 11.87
CA THR A 11 -0.10 -18.17 10.70
C THR A 11 0.22 -19.67 10.69
N ILE A 12 -0.60 -20.46 11.41
CA ILE A 12 -0.59 -21.94 11.32
C ILE A 12 -1.34 -22.41 10.05
N SER A 13 -2.13 -21.55 9.42
CA SER A 13 -2.75 -21.83 8.13
C SER A 13 -2.46 -20.68 7.17
N GLY A 14 -2.13 -21.01 5.91
CA GLY A 14 -1.84 -20.08 4.82
C GLY A 14 -3.01 -19.20 4.40
N ARG A 15 -3.71 -18.57 5.35
CA ARG A 15 -4.64 -17.48 5.09
C ARG A 15 -3.82 -16.24 4.75
N PHE A 16 -3.63 -16.03 3.45
CA PHE A 16 -3.41 -14.69 2.92
C PHE A 16 -4.41 -13.76 3.60
N VAL A 17 -3.91 -12.79 4.36
CA VAL A 17 -4.75 -11.75 4.94
C VAL A 17 -5.21 -10.90 3.76
N THR A 18 -6.39 -11.21 3.21
CA THR A 18 -7.03 -10.44 2.13
C THR A 18 -7.50 -9.06 2.60
N ARG A 19 -7.47 -8.83 3.92
CA ARG A 19 -7.83 -7.56 4.53
C ARG A 19 -6.68 -6.57 4.33
N ALA A 20 -6.98 -5.42 3.76
CA ALA A 20 -6.01 -4.34 3.59
C ALA A 20 -5.28 -4.07 4.91
N ILE A 21 -3.94 -3.99 4.84
CA ILE A 21 -3.04 -3.83 6.00
C ILE A 21 -3.26 -2.55 6.82
N GLY A 22 -4.11 -1.64 6.32
CA GLY A 22 -4.43 -0.37 6.96
C GLY A 22 -3.30 0.66 6.79
N PRO A 23 -3.61 1.96 6.88
CA PRO A 23 -2.68 3.02 6.50
C PRO A 23 -1.39 3.00 7.33
N ARG A 24 -1.47 2.84 8.65
CA ARG A 24 -0.30 2.83 9.53
C ARG A 24 0.70 1.71 9.22
N LYS A 25 0.22 0.49 8.93
CA LYS A 25 1.10 -0.64 8.61
C LYS A 25 1.64 -0.52 7.19
N ALA A 26 0.84 -0.02 6.25
CA ALA A 26 1.29 0.27 4.89
C ALA A 26 2.44 1.28 4.87
N THR A 27 2.35 2.35 5.66
CA THR A 27 3.44 3.33 5.78
C THR A 27 4.70 2.70 6.36
N LYS A 28 4.57 1.92 7.45
CA LYS A 28 5.73 1.23 8.06
C LYS A 28 6.38 0.24 7.09
N PHE A 29 5.56 -0.49 6.33
CA PHE A 29 6.05 -1.40 5.29
C PHE A 29 6.81 -0.63 4.21
N ALA A 30 6.22 0.45 3.67
CA ALA A 30 6.88 1.27 2.67
C ALA A 30 8.23 1.83 3.16
N SER A 31 8.31 2.28 4.42
CA SER A 31 9.57 2.75 5.01
C SER A 31 10.62 1.66 5.18
N VAL A 32 10.22 0.43 5.56
CA VAL A 32 11.15 -0.70 5.72
C VAL A 32 11.65 -1.21 4.37
N GLU A 33 10.80 -1.23 3.35
CA GLU A 33 11.12 -1.69 2.00
C GLU A 33 11.78 -0.60 1.12
N GLY A 34 12.01 0.60 1.66
CA GLY A 34 12.58 1.73 0.90
C GLY A 34 11.68 2.24 -0.22
N LEU A 35 10.38 2.00 -0.13
CA LEU A 35 9.40 2.43 -1.13
C LEU A 35 8.99 3.88 -0.86
N GLU A 36 9.49 4.79 -1.69
CA GLU A 36 9.06 6.19 -1.68
C GLU A 36 8.12 6.50 -2.85
N LEU A 37 7.06 7.25 -2.55
CA LEU A 37 6.21 7.82 -3.59
C LEU A 37 6.92 9.03 -4.21
N SER A 38 7.30 8.90 -5.48
CA SER A 38 7.74 10.03 -6.32
C SER A 38 6.68 11.14 -6.33
N ALA A 39 7.11 12.40 -6.44
CA ALA A 39 6.20 13.55 -6.54
C ALA A 39 5.15 13.37 -7.64
N ALA A 40 5.57 12.89 -8.82
CA ALA A 40 4.67 12.60 -9.94
C ALA A 40 3.61 11.54 -9.58
N SER A 41 4.00 10.50 -8.83
CA SER A 41 3.06 9.47 -8.39
C SER A 41 2.02 10.00 -7.39
N ARG A 42 2.39 10.98 -6.56
CA ARG A 42 1.46 11.65 -5.64
C ARG A 42 0.45 12.50 -6.38
N GLU A 43 0.89 13.27 -7.38
CA GLU A 43 0.01 14.11 -8.20
C GLU A 43 -0.99 13.28 -8.99
N ILE A 44 -0.54 12.18 -9.63
CA ILE A 44 -1.42 11.25 -10.34
C ILE A 44 -2.44 10.64 -9.38
N ALA A 45 -2.03 10.24 -8.18
CA ALA A 45 -2.94 9.70 -7.17
C ALA A 45 -3.96 10.73 -6.65
N GLN A 46 -3.59 12.02 -6.58
CA GLN A 46 -4.53 13.08 -6.21
C GLN A 46 -5.53 13.38 -7.33
N ASN A 47 -5.06 13.49 -8.58
CA ASN A 47 -5.91 13.76 -9.75
C ASN A 47 -6.91 12.62 -10.02
N THR A 48 -6.48 11.36 -9.86
CA THR A 48 -7.37 10.20 -10.03
C THR A 48 -8.43 10.13 -8.92
N LYS A 49 -8.07 10.51 -7.69
CA LYS A 49 -9.02 10.62 -6.57
C LYS A 49 -10.01 11.76 -6.72
N SER A 50 -9.57 12.93 -7.19
CA SER A 50 -10.47 14.08 -7.42
C SER A 50 -11.50 13.80 -8.52
N ARG A 51 -11.16 12.92 -9.47
CA ARG A 51 -12.07 12.41 -10.51
C ARG A 51 -13.04 11.33 -10.00
N GLY A 52 -12.98 10.96 -8.73
CA GLY A 52 -13.87 9.97 -8.11
C GLY A 52 -13.61 8.52 -8.55
N LEU A 53 -12.49 8.24 -9.22
CA LEU A 53 -12.17 6.90 -9.73
C LEU A 53 -11.86 5.94 -8.58
N ARG A 54 -12.44 4.74 -8.65
CA ARG A 54 -12.28 3.67 -7.64
C ARG A 54 -12.04 2.33 -8.31
N GLY A 55 -11.50 1.38 -7.53
CA GLY A 55 -11.33 -0.01 -7.96
C GLY A 55 -10.49 -0.14 -9.23
N ASP A 56 -11.02 -0.84 -10.22
CA ASP A 56 -10.29 -1.15 -11.46
C ASP A 56 -10.06 0.06 -12.35
N ALA A 57 -10.98 1.04 -12.37
CA ALA A 57 -10.81 2.27 -13.13
C ALA A 57 -9.65 3.11 -12.59
N TYR A 58 -9.50 3.18 -11.26
CA TYR A 58 -8.35 3.81 -10.61
C TYR A 58 -7.04 3.08 -10.95
N ARG A 59 -7.04 1.75 -10.89
CA ARG A 59 -5.88 0.93 -11.25
C ARG A 59 -5.48 1.13 -12.71
N ALA A 60 -6.45 1.18 -13.62
CA ALA A 60 -6.21 1.38 -15.06
C ALA A 60 -5.60 2.75 -15.36
N GLU A 61 -6.09 3.83 -14.75
CA GLU A 61 -5.50 5.17 -14.94
C GLU A 61 -4.08 5.27 -14.42
N ILE A 62 -3.79 4.69 -13.26
CA ILE A 62 -2.43 4.63 -12.72
C ILE A 62 -1.52 3.89 -13.70
N VAL A 63 -1.92 2.70 -14.14
CA VAL A 63 -1.12 1.90 -15.09
C VAL A 63 -0.90 2.67 -16.39
N LYS A 64 -1.91 3.37 -16.90
CA LYS A 64 -1.79 4.22 -18.10
C LYS A 64 -0.82 5.37 -17.90
N ALA A 65 -0.82 6.00 -16.73
CA ALA A 65 0.10 7.10 -16.41
C ALA A 65 1.56 6.64 -16.27
N PHE A 66 1.80 5.40 -15.87
CA PHE A 66 3.16 4.82 -15.77
C PHE A 66 3.62 4.09 -17.04
N LYS A 67 2.71 3.75 -17.96
CA LYS A 67 3.08 3.17 -19.24
C LYS A 67 3.72 4.26 -20.09
N LYS A 68 5.05 4.31 -20.08
CA LYS A 68 5.85 5.15 -20.97
C LYS A 68 5.39 4.87 -22.40
N SER A 69 4.93 5.93 -23.08
CA SER A 69 4.64 5.94 -24.52
C SER A 69 5.85 5.46 -25.31
#